data_AF-A0A1B8QA48-F1
#
_entry.id   AF-A0A1B8QA48-F1
#
_cell.length_a   1.000
_cell.length_b   1.000
_cell.length_c   1.000
_cell.angle_alpha   90.00
_cell.angle_beta   90.00
_cell.angle_gamma   90.00
#
_symmetry.space_group_name_H-M   'P 1'
#
loop_
_entity.id
_entity.type
_entity.pdbx_description
1 polymer ?
#
loop_
_entity_poly.entity_id
_entity_poly.type
_entity_poly.pdbx_seq_one_letter_code
_entity_poly.pdbx_strand_id
1 'polypeptide(L)'
;MQLVAGAVIAGGIMTHAQAADALSVKLQANQLVMQNGKPVLKAVTRANSGDVIQYTATYRNNIKKPMTNLAVTLPVPTSMVYIGEASPMPTLASLDGKTFEAIPIKRIIDGKEVQIPASQYRAVRWVIPNLAAQQEATVSMNAKVR
;
A
#
# COMPACT_ATOMS: atom_id res chain seq x y z
N MET A 1 -1.66 -19.52 -57.28
CA MET A 1 -1.97 -18.34 -58.12
C MET A 1 -1.72 -17.09 -57.27
N GLN A 2 -0.72 -16.34 -57.70
CA GLN A 2 -0.24 -14.99 -57.34
C GLN A 2 -0.18 -14.46 -55.89
N LEU A 3 1.05 -13.98 -55.60
CA LEU A 3 1.48 -13.01 -54.61
C LEU A 3 0.67 -11.69 -54.65
N VAL A 4 0.64 -11.00 -53.51
CA VAL A 4 0.94 -9.55 -53.50
C VAL A 4 1.88 -9.24 -52.34
N ALA A 5 3.04 -8.68 -52.69
CA ALA A 5 3.99 -8.04 -51.78
C ALA A 5 3.54 -6.61 -51.49
N GLY A 6 3.83 -6.06 -50.31
CA GLY A 6 3.56 -4.65 -50.05
C GLY A 6 3.95 -4.13 -48.67
N ALA A 7 5.13 -3.51 -48.62
CA ALA A 7 5.53 -2.34 -47.82
C ALA A 7 5.67 -2.44 -46.29
N VAL A 8 6.93 -2.26 -45.86
CA VAL A 8 7.36 -1.87 -44.51
C VAL A 8 6.80 -0.50 -44.15
N ILE A 9 6.19 -0.37 -42.97
CA ILE A 9 6.17 0.89 -42.22
C ILE A 9 6.94 0.64 -40.92
N ALA A 10 8.06 1.34 -40.82
CA ALA A 10 8.85 1.49 -39.61
C ALA A 10 8.00 2.10 -38.49
N GLY A 11 8.06 1.50 -37.31
CA GLY A 11 7.36 1.98 -36.13
C GLY A 11 7.59 1.05 -34.96
N GLY A 12 8.85 0.80 -34.62
CA GLY A 12 9.20 0.11 -33.37
C GLY A 12 8.80 0.99 -32.19
N ILE A 13 7.54 0.92 -31.77
CA ILE A 13 7.08 1.47 -30.50
C ILE A 13 7.52 0.50 -29.41
N MET A 14 8.82 0.47 -29.11
CA MET A 14 9.32 -0.16 -27.90
C MET A 14 9.76 0.95 -26.96
N THR A 15 8.88 1.35 -26.03
CA THR A 15 9.21 1.89 -24.69
C THR A 15 7.98 2.45 -23.95
N HIS A 16 6.89 1.69 -23.83
CA HIS A 16 5.83 2.05 -22.86
C HIS A 16 5.43 0.91 -21.90
N ALA A 17 6.10 -0.25 -21.97
CA ALA A 17 5.83 -1.39 -21.06
C ALA A 17 6.84 -1.54 -19.91
N GLN A 18 8.00 -0.85 -19.94
CA GLN A 18 9.13 -1.13 -19.04
C GLN A 18 8.99 -0.58 -17.61
N ALA A 19 8.05 0.33 -17.34
CA ALA A 19 7.88 0.92 -16.00
C ALA A 19 7.05 0.02 -15.05
N ALA A 20 6.04 -0.68 -15.57
CA ALA A 20 5.17 -1.54 -14.78
C ALA A 20 5.90 -2.80 -14.26
N ASP A 21 6.92 -3.27 -14.98
CA ASP A 21 7.77 -4.39 -14.55
C ASP A 21 8.84 -3.99 -13.54
N ALA A 22 9.14 -2.69 -13.36
CA ALA A 22 10.24 -2.27 -12.51
C ALA A 22 9.98 -2.53 -11.01
N LEU A 23 8.73 -2.39 -10.58
CA LEU A 23 8.30 -2.61 -9.20
C LEU A 23 7.06 -3.50 -9.19
N SER A 24 7.17 -4.69 -8.61
CA SER A 24 6.01 -5.56 -8.38
C SER A 24 5.46 -5.39 -6.98
N VAL A 25 4.16 -5.59 -6.81
CA VAL A 25 3.48 -5.56 -5.50
C VAL A 25 2.67 -6.82 -5.31
N LYS A 26 2.89 -7.50 -4.19
CA LYS A 26 2.03 -8.58 -3.72
C LYS A 26 1.24 -8.08 -2.51
N LEU A 27 -0.08 -7.94 -2.66
CA LEU A 27 -0.98 -7.57 -1.57
C LEU A 27 -1.71 -8.81 -1.04
N GLN A 28 -1.69 -8.98 0.27
CA GLN A 28 -2.38 -10.05 0.98
C GLN A 28 -3.25 -9.47 2.09
N ALA A 29 -4.43 -10.06 2.29
CA ALA A 29 -5.31 -9.75 3.40
C ALA A 29 -5.50 -11.01 4.25
N ASN A 30 -5.28 -10.89 5.55
CA ASN A 30 -5.46 -12.00 6.49
C ASN A 30 -6.21 -11.47 7.72
N GLN A 31 -7.08 -12.30 8.30
CA GLN A 31 -7.71 -11.97 9.58
C GLN A 31 -6.67 -12.13 10.69
N LEU A 32 -6.51 -11.10 11.51
CA LEU A 32 -5.69 -11.12 12.70
C LEU A 32 -6.54 -11.58 13.88
N VAL A 33 -6.20 -12.73 14.46
CA VAL A 33 -6.91 -13.31 15.61
C VAL A 33 -5.95 -13.54 16.76
N MET A 34 -6.44 -13.36 17.99
CA MET A 34 -5.69 -13.76 19.18
C MET A 34 -5.95 -15.25 19.46
N GLN A 35 -4.91 -16.06 19.40
CA GLN A 35 -4.95 -17.46 19.81
C GLN A 35 -3.95 -17.67 20.94
N ASN A 36 -4.45 -18.12 22.10
CA ASN A 36 -3.63 -18.32 23.30
C ASN A 36 -2.79 -17.08 23.68
N GLY A 37 -3.39 -15.89 23.56
CA GLY A 37 -2.72 -14.62 23.85
C GLY A 37 -1.71 -14.15 22.81
N LYS A 38 -1.58 -14.85 21.67
CA LYS A 38 -0.66 -14.48 20.59
C LYS A 38 -1.42 -14.08 19.32
N PRO A 39 -0.97 -13.05 18.60
CA PRO A 39 -1.54 -12.71 17.29
C PRO A 39 -1.19 -13.79 16.26
N VAL A 40 -2.20 -14.26 15.54
CA VAL A 40 -2.07 -15.22 14.43
C VAL A 40 -2.82 -14.68 13.22
N LEU A 41 -2.20 -14.78 12.04
CA LEU A 41 -2.82 -14.44 10.76
C LEU A 41 -3.50 -15.67 10.17
N LYS A 42 -4.79 -15.55 9.86
CA LYS A 42 -5.57 -16.58 9.19
C LYS A 42 -6.01 -16.10 7.82
N ALA A 43 -6.02 -17.03 6.86
CA ALA A 43 -6.62 -16.78 5.56
C ALA A 43 -8.09 -16.38 5.74
N VAL A 44 -8.51 -15.32 5.04
CA VAL A 44 -9.85 -14.77 5.13
C VAL A 44 -10.47 -14.70 3.74
N THR A 45 -11.64 -15.32 3.58
CA THR A 45 -12.45 -15.24 2.35
C THR A 45 -13.67 -14.35 2.55
N ARG A 46 -14.12 -14.18 3.80
CA ARG A 46 -15.17 -13.27 4.23
C ARG A 46 -14.85 -12.75 5.63
N ALA A 47 -14.99 -11.44 5.83
CA ALA A 47 -14.82 -10.80 7.12
C ALA A 47 -16.18 -10.37 7.69
N ASN A 48 -16.37 -10.51 8.98
CA ASN A 48 -17.53 -10.07 9.73
C ASN A 48 -17.28 -8.70 10.37
N SER A 49 -18.35 -8.02 10.78
CA SER A 49 -18.24 -6.78 11.55
C SER A 49 -17.38 -7.01 12.81
N GLY A 50 -16.46 -6.08 13.09
CA GLY A 50 -15.52 -6.18 14.20
C GLY A 50 -14.25 -6.98 13.92
N ASP A 51 -14.16 -7.75 12.83
CA ASP A 51 -12.94 -8.46 12.48
C ASP A 51 -11.79 -7.47 12.20
N VAL A 52 -10.59 -7.83 12.64
CA VAL A 52 -9.37 -7.10 12.28
C VAL A 52 -8.69 -7.81 11.12
N ILE A 53 -8.51 -7.09 10.03
CA ILE A 53 -7.84 -7.55 8.82
C ILE A 53 -6.49 -6.86 8.71
N GLN A 54 -5.42 -7.66 8.66
CA GLN A 54 -4.09 -7.17 8.32
C GLN A 54 -3.91 -7.22 6.81
N TYR A 55 -3.64 -6.06 6.23
CA TYR A 55 -3.20 -5.89 4.86
C TYR A 55 -1.68 -5.85 4.84
N THR A 56 -1.05 -6.78 4.14
CA THR A 56 0.40 -6.86 3.97
C THR A 56 0.74 -6.67 2.50
N ALA A 57 1.57 -5.68 2.20
CA ALA A 57 2.07 -5.40 0.86
C ALA A 57 3.57 -5.60 0.81
N THR A 58 4.01 -6.49 -0.07
CA THR A 58 5.43 -6.74 -0.38
C THR A 58 5.76 -6.13 -1.73
N TYR A 59 6.68 -5.18 -1.71
CA TYR A 59 7.17 -4.43 -2.87
C TYR A 59 8.51 -4.99 -3.31
N ARG A 60 8.64 -5.41 -4.56
CA ARG A 60 9.85 -6.00 -5.13
C ARG A 60 10.43 -5.09 -6.21
N ASN A 61 11.68 -4.65 -6.01
CA ASN A 61 12.44 -3.96 -7.04
C ASN A 61 13.02 -4.98 -8.03
N ASN A 62 12.50 -5.02 -9.26
CA ASN A 62 12.89 -6.00 -10.28
C ASN A 62 14.03 -5.51 -11.19
N ILE A 63 14.54 -4.29 -11.00
CA ILE A 63 15.64 -3.76 -11.80
C ILE A 63 17.00 -3.93 -11.11
N LYS A 64 18.08 -3.74 -11.87
CA LYS A 64 19.47 -3.85 -11.39
C LYS A 64 19.99 -2.53 -10.76
N LYS A 65 19.09 -1.62 -10.36
CA LYS A 65 19.42 -0.33 -9.75
C LYS A 65 18.57 -0.13 -8.49
N PRO A 66 19.08 0.56 -7.45
CA PRO A 66 18.27 0.90 -6.29
C PRO A 66 17.14 1.86 -6.65
N MET A 67 16.00 1.72 -5.98
CA MET A 67 14.90 2.69 -5.99
C MET A 67 14.96 3.51 -4.71
N THR A 68 15.05 4.83 -4.82
CA THR A 68 15.15 5.74 -3.66
C THR A 68 13.87 6.52 -3.45
N ASN A 69 13.58 6.85 -2.19
CA ASN A 69 12.41 7.63 -1.77
C ASN A 69 11.08 7.09 -2.32
N LEU A 70 10.93 5.76 -2.35
CA LEU A 70 9.75 5.10 -2.88
C LEU A 70 8.57 5.32 -1.92
N ALA A 71 7.58 6.11 -2.36
CA ALA A 71 6.34 6.33 -1.63
C ALA A 71 5.35 5.20 -1.92
N VAL A 72 5.01 4.41 -0.90
CA VAL A 72 4.02 3.32 -0.99
C VAL A 72 2.83 3.63 -0.11
N THR A 73 1.62 3.40 -0.62
CA THR A 73 0.37 3.79 0.03
C THR A 73 -0.57 2.60 0.13
N LEU A 74 -1.15 2.40 1.31
CA LEU A 74 -2.27 1.48 1.51
C LEU A 74 -3.55 2.29 1.82
N PRO A 75 -4.59 2.21 0.96
CA PRO A 75 -5.87 2.84 1.23
C PRO A 75 -6.66 2.02 2.23
N VAL A 76 -7.32 2.69 3.17
CA VAL A 76 -8.25 2.05 4.11
C VAL A 76 -9.55 1.77 3.37
N PRO A 77 -9.99 0.49 3.25
CA PRO A 77 -11.23 0.16 2.57
C PRO A 77 -12.43 0.91 3.16
N THR A 78 -13.38 1.32 2.32
CA THR A 78 -14.53 2.15 2.74
C THR A 78 -15.40 1.49 3.81
N SER A 79 -15.44 0.16 3.88
CA SER A 79 -16.16 -0.60 4.93
C SER A 79 -15.37 -0.78 6.23
N MET A 80 -14.15 -0.25 6.32
CA MET A 80 -13.24 -0.47 7.47
C MET A 80 -12.68 0.83 8.04
N VAL A 81 -12.16 0.75 9.26
CA VAL A 81 -11.40 1.80 9.93
C VAL A 81 -9.97 1.34 10.18
N TYR A 82 -8.98 2.19 9.92
CA TYR A 82 -7.62 1.94 10.36
C TYR A 82 -7.57 2.04 11.89
N ILE A 83 -6.89 1.09 12.54
CA ILE A 83 -6.85 1.02 14.01
C ILE A 83 -5.54 1.54 14.62
N GLY A 84 -4.65 2.13 13.82
CA GLY A 84 -3.39 2.69 14.31
C GLY A 84 -2.24 1.68 14.40
N GLU A 85 -2.48 0.43 14.01
CA GLU A 85 -1.48 -0.64 14.04
C GLU A 85 -0.96 -0.95 12.64
N ALA A 86 0.36 -0.94 12.48
CA ALA A 86 1.06 -1.13 11.23
C ALA A 86 2.48 -1.67 11.49
N SER A 87 3.14 -2.16 10.46
CA SER A 87 4.55 -2.55 10.56
C SER A 87 5.26 -2.43 9.20
N PRO A 88 6.34 -1.63 9.09
CA PRO A 88 6.76 -0.60 10.04
C PRO A 88 5.68 0.48 10.22
N MET A 89 5.86 1.41 11.17
CA MET A 89 4.95 2.55 11.28
C MET A 89 5.04 3.45 10.03
N PRO A 90 3.89 3.86 9.44
CA PRO A 90 3.88 4.84 8.36
C PRO A 90 4.31 6.22 8.88
N THR A 91 4.91 7.02 8.01
CA THR A 91 5.30 8.41 8.32
C THR A 91 4.23 9.40 7.91
N LEU A 92 3.36 9.03 6.97
CA LEU A 92 2.32 9.88 6.40
C LEU A 92 0.95 9.20 6.45
N ALA A 93 -0.10 9.98 6.65
CA ALA A 93 -1.50 9.54 6.51
C ALA A 93 -2.32 10.58 5.74
N SER A 94 -3.49 10.16 5.29
CA SER A 94 -4.43 11.01 4.58
C SER A 94 -5.82 10.88 5.20
N LEU A 95 -6.53 12.00 5.36
CA LEU A 95 -7.93 12.03 5.82
C LEU A 95 -8.94 11.94 4.66
N ASP A 96 -8.51 12.22 3.43
CA ASP A 96 -9.35 12.29 2.23
C ASP A 96 -8.93 11.29 1.13
N GLY A 97 -7.83 10.56 1.35
CA GLY A 97 -7.19 9.65 0.38
C GLY A 97 -6.35 10.34 -0.68
N LYS A 98 -6.18 11.68 -0.61
CA LYS A 98 -5.54 12.50 -1.65
C LYS A 98 -4.38 13.31 -1.07
N THR A 99 -4.62 14.00 0.03
CA THR A 99 -3.66 14.87 0.72
C THR A 99 -3.00 14.10 1.84
N PHE A 100 -1.66 14.11 1.89
CA PHE A 100 -0.89 13.34 2.87
C PHE A 100 -0.14 14.27 3.82
N GLU A 101 -0.25 13.99 5.11
CA GLU A 101 0.33 14.75 6.22
C GLU A 101 1.14 13.85 7.13
N ALA A 102 2.11 14.42 7.84
CA ALA A 102 2.90 13.70 8.84
C ALA A 102 2.01 13.16 9.96
N ILE A 103 2.28 11.91 10.38
CA ILE A 103 1.62 11.29 11.53
C ILE A 103 2.40 11.67 12.81
N PRO A 104 1.72 12.00 13.92
CA PRO A 104 0.27 12.10 14.07
C PRO A 104 -0.30 13.36 13.43
N ILE A 105 -1.45 13.22 12.75
CA ILE A 105 -2.18 14.36 12.23
C ILE A 105 -2.83 15.10 13.41
N LYS A 106 -2.56 16.40 13.51
CA LYS A 106 -3.13 17.28 14.56
C LYS A 106 -3.95 18.40 13.94
N ARG A 107 -4.93 18.89 14.69
CA ARG A 107 -5.77 20.04 14.35
C ARG A 107 -5.97 20.93 15.57
N ILE A 108 -6.23 22.21 15.35
CA ILE A 108 -6.69 23.10 16.40
C ILE A 108 -8.22 23.11 16.37
N ILE A 109 -8.85 22.68 17.47
CA ILE A 109 -10.29 22.67 17.67
C ILE A 109 -10.56 23.43 18.96
N ASP A 110 -11.36 24.49 18.89
CA ASP A 110 -11.67 25.38 20.03
C ASP A 110 -10.42 25.90 20.76
N GLY A 111 -9.40 26.29 19.99
CA GLY A 111 -8.13 26.80 20.51
C GLY A 111 -7.22 25.74 21.13
N LYS A 112 -7.59 24.45 21.09
CA LYS A 112 -6.79 23.34 21.62
C LYS A 112 -6.24 22.47 20.50
N GLU A 113 -4.97 22.06 20.64
CA GLU A 113 -4.39 21.06 19.75
C GLU A 113 -4.97 19.68 20.08
N VAL A 114 -5.60 19.07 19.07
CA VAL A 114 -6.24 17.76 19.14
C VAL A 114 -5.61 16.84 18.10
N GLN A 115 -5.20 15.64 18.52
CA GLN A 115 -4.76 14.60 17.60
C GLN A 115 -5.98 13.96 16.93
N ILE A 116 -5.96 13.89 15.59
CA ILE A 116 -6.99 13.22 14.81
C ILE A 116 -6.83 11.70 15.01
N PRO A 117 -7.90 10.99 15.41
CA PRO A 117 -7.83 9.56 15.66
C PRO A 117 -7.55 8.79 14.37
N ALA A 118 -6.80 7.69 14.49
CA ALA A 118 -6.43 6.83 13.37
C ALA A 118 -7.64 6.30 12.57
N SER A 119 -8.80 6.15 13.23
CA SER A 119 -10.05 5.72 12.59
C SER A 119 -10.58 6.70 11.53
N GLN A 120 -10.12 7.96 11.53
CA GLN A 120 -10.44 8.94 10.50
C GLN A 120 -9.49 8.88 9.30
N TYR A 121 -8.40 8.11 9.38
CA TYR A 121 -7.43 8.04 8.30
C TYR A 121 -8.02 7.17 7.17
N ARG A 122 -7.93 7.68 5.94
CA ARG A 122 -8.41 7.04 4.71
C ARG A 122 -7.29 6.38 3.91
N ALA A 123 -6.05 6.74 4.17
CA ALA A 123 -4.88 6.02 3.68
C ALA A 123 -3.69 6.25 4.61
N VAL A 124 -2.75 5.30 4.62
CA VAL A 124 -1.44 5.43 5.24
C VAL A 124 -0.35 5.25 4.19
N ARG A 125 0.77 5.95 4.37
CA ARG A 125 1.87 5.99 3.41
C ARG A 125 3.21 5.87 4.12
N TRP A 126 4.07 5.06 3.52
CA TRP A 126 5.48 4.93 3.87
C TRP A 126 6.34 5.57 2.78
N VAL A 127 7.48 6.09 3.18
CA VAL A 127 8.55 6.49 2.26
C VAL A 127 9.73 5.56 2.53
N ILE A 128 9.99 4.65 1.61
CA ILE A 128 11.12 3.71 1.69
C ILE A 128 12.34 4.45 1.12
N PRO A 129 13.32 4.83 1.95
CA PRO A 129 14.41 5.71 1.51
C PRO A 129 15.29 5.04 0.45
N ASN A 130 15.49 3.73 0.57
CA ASN A 130 16.26 2.93 -0.37
C ASN A 130 15.73 1.50 -0.41
N LEU A 131 15.25 1.07 -1.57
CA LEU A 131 14.97 -0.32 -1.90
C LEU A 131 16.01 -0.80 -2.91
N ALA A 132 16.97 -1.57 -2.43
CA ALA A 132 18.09 -2.04 -3.24
C ALA A 132 17.63 -2.89 -4.44
N ALA A 133 18.50 -2.99 -5.45
CA ALA A 133 18.25 -3.79 -6.65
C ALA A 133 17.91 -5.24 -6.29
N GLN A 134 16.88 -5.81 -6.93
CA GLN A 134 16.44 -7.19 -6.71
C GLN A 134 15.99 -7.51 -5.27
N GLN A 135 15.75 -6.50 -4.43
CA GLN A 135 15.31 -6.67 -3.05
C GLN A 135 13.83 -6.35 -2.86
N GLU A 136 13.32 -6.74 -1.70
CA GLU A 136 11.93 -6.53 -1.30
C GLU A 136 11.83 -5.68 -0.02
N ALA A 137 10.74 -4.93 0.09
CA ALA A 137 10.31 -4.26 1.30
C ALA A 137 8.86 -4.62 1.58
N THR A 138 8.55 -4.91 2.85
CA THR A 138 7.18 -5.25 3.27
C THR A 138 6.66 -4.20 4.22
N VAL A 139 5.41 -3.78 4.01
CA VAL A 139 4.66 -2.93 4.92
C VAL A 139 3.32 -3.59 5.22
N SER A 140 2.74 -3.27 6.37
CA SER A 140 1.43 -3.77 6.76
C SER A 140 0.64 -2.74 7.54
N MET A 141 -0.68 -2.84 7.47
CA MET A 141 -1.62 -2.10 8.33
C MET A 141 -2.76 -3.01 8.77
N ASN A 142 -3.29 -2.77 9.96
CA ASN A 142 -4.49 -3.42 10.46
C ASN A 142 -5.69 -2.48 10.30
N ALA A 143 -6.77 -3.00 9.76
CA ALA A 143 -8.04 -2.30 9.66
C ALA A 143 -9.15 -3.17 10.26
N LYS A 144 -10.09 -2.54 10.96
CA LYS A 144 -11.23 -3.22 11.56
C LYS A 144 -12.47 -3.01 10.70
N VAL A 145 -13.21 -4.08 10.45
CA VAL A 145 -14.51 -4.03 9.76
C VAL A 145 -15.52 -3.29 10.63
N ARG A 146 -16.27 -2.35 10.02
CA ARG A 146 -17.33 -1.61 10.72
C ARG A 146 -18.50 -2.51 11.09
#